data_AF-A0A961K9Y3-F1
#
_entry.id   AF-A0A961K9Y3-F1
#
_cell.length_a   1.000
_cell.length_b   1.000
_cell.length_c   1.000
_cell.angle_alpha   90.00
_cell.angle_beta   90.00
_cell.angle_gamma   90.00
#
_symmetry.space_group_name_H-M   'P 1'
#
loop_
_entity.id
_entity.type
_entity.pdbx_description
1 polymer ?
#
loop_
_entity_poly.entity_id
_entity_poly.type
_entity_poly.pdbx_seq_one_letter_code
_entity_poly.pdbx_strand_id
1 'polypeptide(L)'
;MAHFYSKPQLAIVGDDNDPIIVKIPFDMKDQFKMAFPDARWNRGETAWNVPKAQADVLGRWISDQQEAFEEILAEYEALKSDLEAAEAERREAQERARMVRELEARKREAKLADGEAEFARHASVQEARVAFNQVCKGAGVPKAWARVERDEGKSSLKEMQRTLRNAGVQSKGSAV
;
A
#
# COMPACT_ATOMS: atom_id res chain seq x y z
N MET A 1 4.78 9.63 -14.86
CA MET A 1 5.94 9.81 -15.75
C MET A 1 6.99 10.54 -14.95
N ALA A 2 8.09 9.88 -14.56
CA ALA A 2 9.19 10.55 -13.90
C ALA A 2 9.90 11.42 -14.96
N HIS A 3 9.82 12.73 -14.84
CA HIS A 3 10.67 13.62 -15.61
C HIS A 3 12.09 13.41 -15.10
N PHE A 4 12.91 12.72 -15.89
CA PHE A 4 14.35 12.60 -15.62
C PHE A 4 14.94 14.01 -15.71
N TYR A 5 15.19 14.62 -14.56
CA TYR A 5 15.97 15.84 -14.49
C TYR A 5 17.40 15.50 -14.95
N SER A 6 17.74 15.93 -16.17
CA SER A 6 19.07 15.75 -16.74
C SER A 6 19.98 16.86 -16.22
N LYS A 7 21.19 16.51 -15.76
CA LYS A 7 22.17 17.51 -15.32
C LYS A 7 22.45 18.51 -16.46
N PRO A 8 22.48 19.83 -16.21
CA PRO A 8 22.91 20.78 -17.22
C PRO A 8 24.35 20.49 -17.64
N GLN A 9 24.59 20.36 -18.95
CA GLN A 9 25.90 20.08 -19.53
C GLN A 9 26.47 21.35 -20.17
N LEU A 10 27.59 21.83 -19.64
CA LEU A 10 28.39 22.89 -20.26
C LEU A 10 29.24 22.29 -21.38
N ALA A 11 29.05 22.79 -22.59
CA ALA A 11 29.99 22.59 -23.68
C ALA A 11 30.46 23.97 -24.14
N ILE A 12 31.52 24.49 -23.54
CA ILE A 12 32.14 25.74 -24.00
C ILE A 12 32.89 25.41 -25.29
N VAL A 13 32.35 25.83 -26.42
CA VAL A 13 32.98 25.69 -27.74
C VAL A 13 33.10 27.09 -28.32
N GLY A 14 34.31 27.62 -28.51
CA GLY A 14 34.52 28.92 -29.14
C GLY A 14 35.94 29.49 -29.04
N ASP A 15 36.37 30.17 -30.10
CA ASP A 15 37.58 31.00 -30.18
C ASP A 15 37.39 32.30 -29.34
N ASP A 16 38.42 33.13 -29.19
CA ASP A 16 38.43 34.22 -28.21
C ASP A 16 37.31 35.29 -28.39
N ASN A 17 36.63 35.31 -29.54
CA ASN A 17 35.51 36.20 -29.85
C ASN A 17 34.14 35.49 -29.97
N ASP A 18 34.05 34.17 -29.81
CA ASP A 18 32.80 33.44 -30.05
C ASP A 18 31.85 33.45 -28.83
N PRO A 19 30.53 33.42 -29.07
CA PRO A 19 29.54 33.27 -27.99
C PRO A 19 29.67 31.90 -27.32
N ILE A 20 29.36 31.84 -26.02
CA ILE A 20 29.38 30.59 -25.25
C ILE A 20 28.09 29.82 -25.56
N ILE A 21 28.24 28.57 -25.99
CA ILE A 21 27.10 27.68 -26.29
C ILE A 21 26.74 26.89 -25.03
N VAL A 22 25.46 26.91 -24.64
CA VAL A 22 24.98 26.24 -23.43
C VAL A 22 23.74 25.40 -23.73
N LYS A 23 23.76 24.14 -23.28
CA LYS A 23 22.59 23.26 -23.33
C LYS A 23 21.99 23.15 -21.93
N ILE A 24 20.73 23.55 -21.82
CA ILE A 24 19.96 23.49 -20.58
C ILE A 24 18.73 22.60 -20.77
N PRO A 25 18.27 21.94 -19.70
CA PRO A 25 16.96 21.28 -19.68
C PRO A 25 15.82 22.24 -20.06
N PHE A 26 14.81 21.71 -20.76
CA PHE A 26 13.72 22.53 -21.31
C PHE A 26 12.86 23.21 -20.24
N ASP A 27 12.68 22.55 -19.10
CA ASP A 27 11.98 23.03 -17.91
C ASP A 27 12.68 24.24 -17.27
N MET A 28 14.00 24.37 -17.45
CA MET A 28 14.78 25.48 -16.91
C MET A 28 14.85 26.69 -17.87
N LYS A 29 14.25 26.60 -19.06
CA LYS A 29 14.39 27.62 -20.11
C LYS A 29 13.97 29.02 -19.65
N ASP A 30 12.89 29.11 -18.87
CA ASP A 30 12.30 30.40 -18.49
C ASP A 30 13.17 31.07 -17.41
N GLN A 31 13.64 30.30 -16.43
CA GLN A 31 14.59 30.76 -15.41
C GLN A 31 15.92 31.21 -16.05
N PHE A 32 16.43 30.41 -16.99
CA PHE A 32 17.63 30.77 -17.74
C PHE A 32 17.42 32.04 -18.55
N LYS A 33 16.27 32.20 -19.21
CA LYS A 33 15.98 33.40 -20.00
C LYS A 33 15.82 34.65 -19.14
N MET A 34 15.34 34.50 -17.90
CA MET A 34 15.32 35.59 -16.91
C MET A 34 16.74 35.98 -16.47
N ALA A 35 17.63 35.01 -16.26
CA ALA A 35 19.02 35.25 -15.85
C ALA A 35 19.89 35.79 -17.00
N PHE A 36 19.62 35.37 -18.24
CA PHE A 36 20.37 35.76 -19.44
C PHE A 36 19.43 36.32 -20.53
N PRO A 37 18.90 37.56 -20.36
CA PRO A 37 17.96 38.16 -21.33
C PRO A 37 18.54 38.29 -22.74
N ASP A 38 19.86 38.50 -22.86
CA ASP A 38 20.56 38.64 -24.13
C ASP A 38 20.88 37.30 -24.81
N ALA A 39 20.69 36.17 -24.11
CA ALA A 39 20.95 34.85 -24.69
C ALA A 39 20.03 34.60 -25.89
N ARG A 40 20.59 34.08 -26.98
CA ARG A 40 19.85 33.77 -28.22
C ARG A 40 19.76 32.27 -28.42
N TRP A 41 18.57 31.76 -28.72
CA TRP A 41 18.39 30.35 -29.04
C TRP A 41 18.95 30.04 -30.44
N ASN A 42 19.90 29.11 -30.51
CA ASN A 42 20.43 28.55 -31.74
C ASN A 42 19.67 27.26 -32.08
N ARG A 43 18.79 27.34 -33.09
CA ARG A 43 18.00 26.18 -33.55
C ARG A 43 18.85 25.07 -34.15
N GLY A 44 19.99 25.39 -34.78
CA GLY A 44 20.84 24.40 -35.44
C GLY A 44 21.54 23.47 -34.44
N GLU A 45 22.03 24.05 -33.35
CA GLU A 45 22.75 23.31 -32.30
C GLU A 45 21.86 22.88 -31.14
N THR A 46 20.59 23.31 -31.14
CA THR A 46 19.63 23.11 -30.04
C THR A 46 20.21 23.59 -28.70
N ALA A 47 20.79 24.78 -28.71
CA ALA A 47 21.52 25.35 -27.59
C ALA A 47 21.30 26.87 -27.50
N TRP A 48 21.64 27.45 -26.36
CA TRP A 48 21.62 28.90 -26.15
C TRP A 48 23.01 29.50 -26.37
N ASN A 49 23.07 30.57 -27.15
CA ASN A 49 24.26 31.38 -27.33
C ASN A 49 24.24 32.51 -26.28
N VAL A 50 25.19 32.49 -25.37
CA VAL A 50 25.37 33.47 -24.29
C VAL A 50 26.55 34.38 -24.65
N PRO A 51 26.41 35.71 -24.56
CA PRO A 51 27.54 36.61 -24.76
C PRO A 51 28.69 36.29 -23.80
N LYS A 52 29.94 36.26 -24.28
CA LYS A 52 31.13 35.98 -23.46
C LYS A 52 31.29 36.95 -22.29
N ALA A 53 30.77 38.18 -22.40
CA ALA A 53 30.71 39.15 -21.30
C ALA A 53 29.92 38.66 -20.06
N GLN A 54 29.07 37.64 -20.22
CA GLN A 54 28.29 37.03 -19.15
C GLN A 54 28.87 35.68 -18.68
N ALA A 55 30.10 35.34 -19.07
CA ALA A 55 30.74 34.06 -18.72
C ALA A 55 30.80 33.81 -17.20
N ASP A 56 31.19 34.81 -16.42
CA ASP A 56 31.29 34.67 -14.96
C ASP A 56 29.91 34.49 -14.31
N VAL A 57 28.89 35.20 -14.83
CA VAL A 57 27.50 35.08 -14.36
C VAL A 57 26.95 33.70 -14.71
N LEU A 58 27.25 33.20 -15.92
CA LEU A 58 26.91 31.85 -16.36
C LEU A 58 27.56 30.78 -15.49
N GLY A 59 28.84 30.94 -15.16
CA GLY A 59 29.55 30.02 -14.27
C GLY A 59 28.92 29.93 -12.89
N ARG A 60 28.58 31.08 -12.28
CA ARG A 60 27.88 31.13 -10.99
C ARG A 60 26.49 30.52 -11.07
N TRP A 61 25.70 30.91 -12.07
CA TRP A 61 24.35 30.38 -12.25
C TRP A 61 24.37 28.85 -12.39
N ILE A 62 25.30 28.29 -13.16
CA ILE A 62 25.42 26.84 -13.31
C ILE A 62 25.85 26.17 -12.00
N SER A 63 26.77 26.78 -11.25
CA SER A 63 27.14 26.30 -9.92
C SER A 63 25.92 26.23 -8.99
N ASP A 64 25.13 27.31 -8.94
CA ASP A 64 23.93 27.38 -8.10
C ASP A 64 22.89 26.31 -8.53
N GLN A 65 22.72 26.10 -9.83
CA GLN A 65 21.82 25.05 -10.34
C GLN A 65 22.33 23.63 -10.06
N GLN A 66 23.64 23.41 -10.05
CA GLN A 66 24.23 22.12 -9.70
C GLN A 66 24.02 21.81 -8.22
N GLU A 67 24.24 22.79 -7.34
CA GLU A 67 24.01 22.64 -5.91
C GLU A 67 22.53 22.33 -5.60
N ALA A 68 21.60 23.10 -6.18
CA ALA A 68 20.17 22.85 -6.02
C ALA A 68 19.75 21.45 -6.54
N PHE A 69 20.35 20.99 -7.64
CA PHE A 69 20.08 19.65 -8.16
C PHE A 69 20.61 18.56 -7.23
N GLU A 70 21.79 18.75 -6.64
CA GLU A 70 22.38 17.80 -5.69
C GLU A 70 21.56 17.72 -4.40
N GLU A 71 21.02 18.84 -3.91
CA GLU A 71 20.09 18.86 -2.78
C GLU A 71 18.82 18.05 -3.08
N ILE A 72 18.18 18.30 -4.23
CA ILE A 72 16.99 17.54 -4.66
C ILE A 72 17.30 16.04 -4.79
N LEU A 73 18.48 15.69 -5.32
CA LEU A 73 18.89 14.30 -5.44
C LEU A 73 19.07 13.64 -4.07
N ALA A 74 19.69 14.33 -3.12
CA ALA A 74 19.88 13.84 -1.76
C ALA A 74 18.54 13.65 -1.03
N GLU A 75 17.59 14.59 -1.18
CA GLU A 75 16.24 14.44 -0.65
C GLU A 75 15.51 13.24 -1.26
N TYR A 76 15.63 13.06 -2.58
CA TYR A 76 15.02 11.92 -3.27
C TYR A 76 15.60 10.58 -2.78
N GLU A 77 16.91 10.50 -2.60
CA GLU A 77 17.57 9.30 -2.07
C GLU A 77 17.15 8.99 -0.63
N ALA A 78 17.04 10.01 0.22
CA ALA A 78 16.53 9.86 1.59
C ALA A 78 15.07 9.35 1.58
N LEU A 79 14.20 9.97 0.77
CA LEU A 79 12.81 9.56 0.65
C LEU A 79 12.67 8.14 0.12
N LYS A 80 13.52 7.76 -0.84
CA LYS A 80 13.55 6.40 -1.38
C LYS A 80 13.97 5.39 -0.31
N SER A 81 14.99 5.70 0.49
CA SER A 81 15.43 4.87 1.62
C SER A 81 14.31 4.69 2.65
N ASP A 82 13.61 5.77 3.02
CA ASP A 82 12.50 5.71 3.97
C ASP A 82 11.33 4.88 3.44
N LEU A 83 11.02 5.00 2.15
CA LEU A 83 9.99 4.19 1.51
C LEU A 83 10.34 2.69 1.54
N GLU A 84 11.59 2.34 1.21
CA GLU A 84 12.07 0.96 1.25
C GLU A 84 12.01 0.38 2.69
N ALA A 85 12.36 1.18 3.70
CA ALA A 85 12.24 0.79 5.10
C ALA A 85 10.78 0.56 5.52
N ALA A 86 9.86 1.45 5.13
CA ALA A 86 8.43 1.31 5.42
C ALA A 86 7.81 0.09 4.73
N GLU A 87 8.23 -0.22 3.50
CA GLU A 87 7.78 -1.43 2.80
C GLU A 87 8.30 -2.72 3.47
N ALA A 88 9.55 -2.71 3.94
CA ALA A 88 10.12 -3.83 4.68
C ALA A 88 9.36 -4.07 5.99
N GLU A 89 9.08 -3.01 6.77
CA GLU A 89 8.30 -3.13 8.00
C GLU A 89 6.88 -3.64 7.73
N ARG A 90 6.23 -3.13 6.67
CA ARG A 90 4.89 -3.59 6.27
C ARG A 90 4.90 -5.08 5.91
N ARG A 91 5.94 -5.56 5.23
CA ARG A 91 6.10 -6.97 4.90
C ARG A 91 6.27 -7.83 6.15
N GLU A 92 7.13 -7.42 7.08
CA GLU A 92 7.29 -8.13 8.36
C GLU A 92 5.99 -8.17 9.16
N ALA A 93 5.26 -7.05 9.22
CA ALA A 93 3.97 -6.98 9.92
C ALA A 93 2.93 -7.93 9.29
N GLN A 94 2.91 -8.06 7.97
CA GLN A 94 2.04 -9.02 7.28
C GLN A 94 2.42 -10.48 7.58
N GLU A 95 3.71 -10.80 7.61
CA GLU A 95 4.19 -12.14 7.96
C GLU A 95 3.85 -12.50 9.41
N ARG A 96 4.07 -11.57 10.35
CA ARG A 96 3.66 -11.73 11.76
C ARG A 96 2.16 -11.94 11.88
N ALA A 97 1.34 -11.15 11.18
CA ALA A 97 -0.11 -11.30 11.19
C ALA A 97 -0.57 -12.65 10.62
N ARG A 98 0.09 -13.14 9.57
CA ARG A 98 -0.16 -14.47 8.99
C ARG A 98 0.13 -15.58 10.01
N MET A 99 1.28 -15.52 10.68
CA MET A 99 1.68 -16.50 11.70
C MET A 99 0.70 -16.53 12.87
N VAL A 100 0.25 -15.36 13.35
CA VAL A 100 -0.75 -15.29 14.42
C VAL A 100 -2.05 -15.97 14.01
N ARG A 101 -2.56 -15.70 12.81
CA ARG A 101 -3.80 -16.33 12.29
C ARG A 101 -3.65 -17.84 12.19
N GLU A 102 -2.50 -18.35 11.75
CA GLU A 102 -2.24 -19.78 11.67
C GLU A 102 -2.23 -20.44 13.06
N LEU A 103 -1.58 -19.80 14.04
CA LEU A 103 -1.56 -20.30 15.42
C LEU A 103 -2.96 -20.31 16.04
N GLU A 104 -3.77 -19.27 15.79
CA GLU A 104 -5.15 -19.22 16.25
C GLU A 104 -6.02 -20.31 15.59
N ALA A 105 -5.84 -20.55 14.29
CA ALA A 105 -6.52 -21.62 13.57
C ALA A 105 -6.18 -22.99 14.17
N ARG A 106 -4.89 -23.28 14.39
CA ARG A 106 -4.44 -24.53 15.03
C ARG A 106 -4.99 -24.69 16.45
N LYS A 107 -5.00 -23.62 17.25
CA LYS A 107 -5.60 -23.66 18.59
C LYS A 107 -7.10 -23.96 18.55
N ARG A 108 -7.80 -23.44 17.55
CA ARG A 108 -9.23 -23.67 17.37
C ARG A 108 -9.50 -25.11 16.95
N GLU A 109 -8.73 -25.65 16.02
CA GLU A 109 -8.81 -27.04 15.59
C GLU A 109 -8.50 -28.01 16.74
N ALA A 110 -7.46 -27.74 17.53
CA ALA A 110 -7.14 -28.54 18.71
C ALA A 110 -8.28 -28.54 19.75
N LYS A 111 -8.92 -27.38 19.99
CA LYS A 111 -10.08 -27.29 20.88
C LYS A 111 -11.30 -28.04 20.36
N LEU A 112 -11.53 -28.04 19.04
CA LEU A 112 -12.60 -28.82 18.44
C LEU A 112 -12.34 -30.32 18.59
N ALA A 113 -11.12 -30.78 18.30
CA ALA A 113 -10.73 -32.17 18.48
C ALA A 113 -10.84 -32.64 19.94
N ASP A 114 -10.44 -31.80 20.90
CA ASP A 114 -10.59 -32.09 22.33
C ASP A 114 -12.06 -32.20 22.73
N GLY A 115 -12.91 -31.25 22.29
CA GLY A 115 -14.35 -31.31 22.50
C GLY A 115 -15.00 -32.54 21.87
N GLU A 116 -14.61 -32.91 20.65
CA GLU A 116 -15.09 -34.13 19.99
C GLU A 116 -14.69 -35.40 20.76
N ALA A 117 -13.45 -35.45 21.27
CA ALA A 117 -12.99 -36.56 22.09
C ALA A 117 -13.75 -36.65 23.42
N GLU A 118 -14.06 -35.51 24.06
CA GLU A 118 -14.87 -35.46 25.27
C GLU A 118 -16.31 -35.93 25.01
N PHE A 119 -16.94 -35.44 23.93
CA PHE A 119 -18.27 -35.90 23.52
C PHE A 119 -18.30 -37.42 23.28
N ALA A 120 -17.31 -37.96 22.56
CA ALA A 120 -17.22 -39.38 22.28
C ALA A 120 -17.10 -40.25 23.54
N ARG A 121 -16.57 -39.71 24.65
CA ARG A 121 -16.52 -40.42 25.95
C ARG A 121 -17.86 -40.50 26.66
N HIS A 122 -18.74 -39.52 26.47
CA HIS A 122 -19.99 -39.41 27.23
C HIS A 122 -21.22 -39.93 26.48
N ALA A 123 -21.26 -39.79 25.17
CA ALA A 123 -22.30 -40.37 24.33
C ALA A 123 -21.81 -40.45 22.89
N SER A 124 -22.05 -41.59 22.22
CA SER A 124 -21.82 -41.65 20.78
C SER A 124 -22.75 -40.66 20.07
N VAL A 125 -22.30 -40.10 18.94
CA VAL A 125 -23.14 -39.25 18.06
C VAL A 125 -24.46 -39.98 17.70
N GLN A 126 -24.40 -41.30 17.61
CA GLN A 126 -25.56 -42.15 17.37
C GLN A 126 -26.53 -42.15 18.55
N GLU A 127 -26.06 -42.27 19.79
CA GLU A 127 -26.88 -42.19 21.00
C GLU A 127 -27.49 -40.80 21.19
N ALA A 128 -26.72 -39.73 20.98
CA ALA A 128 -27.25 -38.37 21.01
C ALA A 128 -28.35 -38.16 19.97
N ARG A 129 -28.17 -38.71 18.76
CA ARG A 129 -29.16 -38.64 17.68
C ARG A 129 -30.39 -39.51 17.97
N VAL A 130 -30.22 -40.67 18.59
CA VAL A 130 -31.33 -41.53 19.04
C VAL A 130 -32.11 -40.85 20.16
N ALA A 131 -31.44 -40.29 21.16
CA ALA A 131 -32.04 -39.54 22.26
C ALA A 131 -32.82 -38.33 21.75
N PHE A 132 -32.24 -37.53 20.84
CA PHE A 132 -32.94 -36.40 20.21
C PHE A 132 -34.20 -36.85 19.46
N ASN A 133 -34.12 -37.91 18.66
CA ASN A 133 -35.28 -38.46 17.96
C ASN A 133 -36.34 -39.03 18.91
N GLN A 134 -35.93 -39.62 20.03
CA GLN A 134 -36.85 -40.12 21.05
C GLN A 134 -37.57 -38.97 21.77
N VAL A 135 -36.86 -37.88 22.11
CA VAL A 135 -37.47 -36.66 22.67
C VAL A 135 -38.45 -36.05 21.67
N CYS A 136 -38.08 -35.91 20.39
CA CYS A 136 -39.00 -35.40 19.38
C CYS A 136 -40.25 -36.26 19.21
N LYS A 137 -40.12 -37.60 19.28
CA LYS A 137 -41.26 -38.53 19.21
C LYS A 137 -42.12 -38.47 20.47
N GLY A 138 -41.51 -38.49 21.65
CA GLY A 138 -42.20 -38.53 22.95
C GLY A 138 -42.89 -37.22 23.32
N ALA A 139 -42.32 -36.08 22.94
CA ALA A 139 -42.95 -34.77 23.10
C ALA A 139 -44.07 -34.53 22.07
N GLY A 140 -44.38 -35.49 21.20
CA GLY A 140 -45.42 -35.37 20.18
C GLY A 140 -45.16 -34.28 19.15
N VAL A 141 -43.93 -33.76 19.08
CA VAL A 141 -43.58 -32.63 18.23
C VAL A 141 -43.65 -33.08 16.78
N PRO A 142 -44.60 -32.57 15.98
CA PRO A 142 -44.64 -32.90 14.56
C PRO A 142 -43.31 -32.46 13.94
N LYS A 143 -42.68 -33.32 13.15
CA LYS A 143 -41.40 -33.02 12.46
C LYS A 143 -41.44 -31.69 11.69
N ALA A 144 -42.62 -31.27 11.24
CA ALA A 144 -42.86 -29.99 10.60
C ALA A 144 -42.71 -28.81 11.59
N TRP A 145 -43.26 -28.92 12.80
CA TRP A 145 -43.17 -27.88 13.83
C TRP A 145 -41.73 -27.69 14.31
N ALA A 146 -41.00 -28.77 14.57
CA ALA A 146 -39.57 -28.68 14.94
C ALA A 146 -38.71 -28.03 13.83
N ARG A 147 -39.08 -28.19 12.55
CA ARG A 147 -38.39 -27.51 11.44
C ARG A 147 -38.75 -26.03 11.39
N VAL A 148 -40.02 -25.70 11.57
CA VAL A 148 -40.50 -24.30 11.61
C VAL A 148 -39.82 -23.56 12.76
N GLU A 149 -39.85 -24.08 13.98
CA GLU A 149 -39.17 -23.46 15.15
C GLU A 149 -37.65 -23.34 14.96
N ARG A 150 -37.01 -24.34 14.37
CA ARG A 150 -35.57 -24.26 14.04
C ARG A 150 -35.29 -23.15 13.02
N ASP A 151 -36.15 -23.00 12.02
CA ASP A 151 -35.96 -22.03 10.94
C ASP A 151 -36.34 -20.61 11.40
N GLU A 152 -37.33 -20.46 12.29
CA GLU A 152 -37.66 -19.23 13.02
C GLU A 152 -36.51 -18.83 13.95
N GLY A 153 -36.02 -19.75 14.79
CA GLY A 153 -34.87 -19.51 15.65
C GLY A 153 -33.60 -19.11 14.86
N LYS A 154 -33.36 -19.74 13.70
CA LYS A 154 -32.29 -19.31 12.78
C LYS A 154 -32.50 -17.90 12.24
N SER A 155 -33.74 -17.53 11.94
CA SER A 155 -34.08 -16.21 11.42
C SER A 155 -33.90 -15.14 12.49
N SER A 156 -34.41 -15.37 13.71
CA SER A 156 -34.20 -14.48 14.86
C SER A 156 -32.71 -14.32 15.21
N LEU A 157 -31.94 -15.41 15.12
CA LEU A 157 -30.49 -15.35 15.39
C LEU A 157 -29.74 -14.55 14.32
N LYS A 158 -30.11 -14.66 13.05
CA LYS A 158 -29.57 -13.81 11.97
C LYS A 158 -29.93 -12.34 12.18
N GLU A 159 -31.15 -12.07 12.63
CA GLU A 159 -31.61 -10.70 12.92
C GLU A 159 -30.84 -10.10 14.10
N MET A 160 -30.69 -10.83 15.21
CA MET A 160 -29.87 -10.42 16.35
C MET A 160 -28.40 -10.18 15.94
N GLN A 161 -27.81 -11.05 15.12
CA GLN A 161 -26.46 -10.86 14.59
C GLN A 161 -26.34 -9.61 13.72
N ARG A 162 -27.36 -9.29 12.92
CA ARG A 162 -27.42 -8.07 12.10
C ARG A 162 -27.49 -6.83 12.99
N THR A 163 -28.36 -6.84 14.01
CA THR A 163 -28.50 -5.73 14.97
C THR A 163 -27.21 -5.47 15.73
N LEU A 164 -26.55 -6.53 16.22
CA LEU A 164 -25.26 -6.42 16.89
C LEU A 164 -24.18 -5.86 15.97
N ARG A 165 -24.12 -6.32 14.70
CA ARG A 165 -23.18 -5.78 13.72
C ARG A 165 -23.43 -4.30 13.43
N ASN A 166 -24.70 -3.88 13.31
CA ASN A 166 -25.07 -2.49 13.12
C ASN A 166 -24.71 -1.62 14.33
N ALA A 167 -24.73 -2.20 15.54
CA ALA A 167 -24.27 -1.55 16.76
C ALA A 167 -22.74 -1.55 16.95
N GLY A 168 -21.97 -1.99 15.94
CA GLY A 168 -20.51 -2.07 16.01
C GLY A 168 -19.97 -3.27 16.81
N VAL A 169 -20.85 -4.17 17.28
CA VAL A 169 -20.48 -5.39 17.98
C VAL A 169 -20.27 -6.50 16.95
N GLN A 170 -19.03 -6.63 16.45
CA GLN A 170 -18.65 -7.80 15.67
C GLN A 170 -18.54 -9.02 16.59
N SER A 171 -19.48 -9.96 16.46
CA SER A 171 -19.24 -11.29 17.00
C SER A 171 -18.01 -11.86 16.27
N LYS A 172 -17.03 -12.33 17.05
CA LYS A 172 -15.92 -13.12 16.52
C LYS A 172 -16.52 -14.44 16.05
N GLY A 173 -17.00 -14.47 14.80
CA GLY A 173 -17.64 -15.64 14.22
C GLY A 173 -16.71 -16.84 14.32
N SER A 174 -17.15 -17.86 15.04
CA SER A 174 -16.64 -19.22 14.89
C SER A 174 -17.09 -19.67 13.49
N ALA A 175 -16.27 -19.40 12.47
CA ALA A 175 -16.48 -19.88 11.11
C ALA A 175 -16.46 -21.42 11.13
N VAL A 176 -17.63 -22.05 11.06
CA VAL A 176 -17.79 -23.48 10.78
C VAL A 176 -17.98 -23.62 9.28
#